data_AF-A0A4Y1QYN7-F1
#
_entry.id   AF-A0A4Y1QYN7-F1
#
_cell.length_a   1.000
_cell.length_b   1.000
_cell.length_c   1.000
_cell.angle_alpha   90.00
_cell.angle_beta   90.00
_cell.angle_gamma   90.00
#
_symmetry.space_group_name_H-M   'P 1'
#
loop_
_entity.id
_entity.type
_entity.pdbx_description
1 polymer ?
#
loop_
_entity_poly.entity_id
_entity_poly.type
_entity_poly.pdbx_seq_one_letter_code
_entity_poly.pdbx_strand_id
1 'polypeptide(L)'
;MYVARGVGYPACRQTPYVALVVPAYGEIWETLPKFRQKVSVFSKWARHRGDVRNSKGFVSNFGKIRGGLLGELKKSVRNRAKPEGSIVEAWVQYESLTFCGMYLKDVETAFNRPQRNNDGGMRKEKLSIFAQSARPFGDPGRGESFSRNDMEVAHWFVLNNCDEIMAYLDEHEEMMKREHPSHLVAQKQRELFPQWFLESVNKLKSSNSPTYSDELYNLAFGPIRAELFSGCYINGVKFLGAARDDKLCTQNSGVHVPGGGESTNIDFYGKLTNVVQLLYKDRYQVIMFKCRWFDSNPNRTGSVKIDHGLLSVNINRTWYDDDPYILANMATQIVYLDDPKAGSSWKVVQKMDHRTCMLYQN
;
A
#
# COMPACT_ATOMS: atom_id res chain seq x y z
N MET A 1 58.94 -15.81 -46.70
CA MET A 1 58.56 -17.12 -46.13
C MET A 1 57.04 -17.13 -46.03
N TYR A 2 56.27 -17.71 -46.97
CA TYR A 2 55.94 -19.15 -47.07
C TYR A 2 55.68 -19.74 -45.67
N VAL A 3 54.49 -20.24 -45.27
CA VAL A 3 53.71 -21.35 -45.86
C VAL A 3 52.27 -21.39 -45.26
N ALA A 4 51.36 -22.00 -45.99
CA ALA A 4 49.96 -22.27 -45.68
C ALA A 4 49.71 -23.62 -44.94
N ARG A 5 48.49 -23.76 -44.37
CA ARG A 5 47.66 -24.97 -44.21
C ARG A 5 48.16 -26.18 -43.37
N GLY A 6 47.28 -26.67 -42.48
CA GLY A 6 47.07 -28.13 -42.34
C GLY A 6 46.46 -28.69 -41.04
N VAL A 7 45.14 -28.94 -41.05
CA VAL A 7 44.38 -30.15 -40.59
C VAL A 7 44.46 -30.68 -39.12
N GLY A 8 43.31 -30.71 -38.40
CA GLY A 8 42.78 -31.93 -37.73
C GLY A 8 42.41 -31.96 -36.21
N TYR A 9 41.11 -31.75 -35.86
CA TYR A 9 40.18 -32.31 -34.79
C TYR A 9 40.61 -32.62 -33.31
N PRO A 10 39.70 -32.76 -32.30
CA PRO A 10 38.23 -32.63 -32.24
C PRO A 10 37.68 -31.70 -31.11
N ALA A 11 36.36 -31.45 -31.16
CA ALA A 11 35.59 -30.68 -30.19
C ALA A 11 35.53 -31.33 -28.80
N CYS A 12 35.99 -30.61 -27.76
CA CYS A 12 35.71 -30.95 -26.37
C CYS A 12 34.43 -30.22 -25.90
N ARG A 13 33.39 -31.03 -25.69
CA ARG A 13 32.10 -30.64 -25.10
C ARG A 13 32.33 -30.05 -23.71
N GLN A 14 31.67 -28.92 -23.45
CA GLN A 14 31.49 -28.34 -22.13
C GLN A 14 30.83 -29.38 -21.19
N THR A 15 31.54 -29.71 -20.11
CA THR A 15 31.00 -30.35 -18.92
C THR A 15 29.86 -29.53 -18.33
N PRO A 16 28.65 -30.09 -18.13
CA PRO A 16 27.55 -29.34 -17.54
C PRO A 16 27.66 -29.34 -16.01
N TYR A 17 27.31 -28.19 -15.43
CA TYR A 17 27.11 -27.80 -14.02
C TYR A 17 26.33 -28.78 -13.11
N VAL A 18 25.98 -29.98 -13.57
CA VAL A 18 25.20 -31.00 -12.85
C VAL A 18 26.00 -31.63 -11.68
N ALA A 19 27.33 -31.56 -11.71
CA ALA A 19 28.17 -32.18 -10.68
C ALA A 19 28.16 -31.46 -9.31
N LEU A 20 27.69 -30.20 -9.24
CA LEU A 20 27.71 -29.42 -7.99
C LEU A 20 26.36 -29.34 -7.27
N VAL A 21 25.25 -29.66 -7.93
CA VAL A 21 23.91 -29.53 -7.31
C VAL A 21 23.48 -30.84 -6.63
N VAL A 22 23.94 -31.99 -7.12
CA VAL A 22 23.59 -33.33 -6.59
C VAL A 22 24.04 -33.58 -5.14
N PRO A 23 25.21 -33.08 -4.65
CA PRO A 23 25.62 -33.27 -3.26
C PRO A 23 24.69 -32.55 -2.26
N ALA A 24 24.25 -31.32 -2.58
CA ALA A 24 23.36 -30.54 -1.72
C ALA A 24 21.96 -31.18 -1.56
N TYR A 25 21.50 -31.95 -2.55
CA TYR A 25 20.25 -32.72 -2.47
C TYR A 25 20.35 -33.94 -1.54
N GLY A 26 21.54 -34.52 -1.37
CA GLY A 26 21.77 -35.61 -0.42
C GLY A 26 21.69 -35.15 1.03
N GLU A 27 22.23 -33.97 1.33
CA GLU A 27 22.22 -33.40 2.69
C GLU A 27 20.82 -32.98 3.15
N ILE A 28 19.98 -32.43 2.26
CA ILE A 28 18.57 -32.09 2.56
C ILE A 28 17.71 -33.35 2.76
N TRP A 29 18.02 -34.44 2.04
CA TRP A 29 17.34 -35.73 2.13
C TRP A 29 17.54 -36.42 3.48
N GLU A 30 18.75 -36.31 4.07
CA GLU A 30 19.07 -36.94 5.36
C GLU A 30 18.54 -36.16 6.57
N THR A 31 18.35 -34.84 6.45
CA THR A 31 18.07 -33.94 7.58
C THR A 31 16.59 -33.72 7.88
N LEU A 32 15.65 -34.00 6.95
CA LEU A 32 14.23 -33.63 7.11
C LEU A 32 13.24 -34.80 6.94
N PRO A 33 12.78 -35.43 8.04
CA PRO A 33 11.87 -36.59 8.01
C PRO A 33 10.54 -36.37 7.27
N LYS A 34 10.02 -35.13 7.27
CA LYS A 34 8.78 -34.77 6.55
C LYS A 34 8.96 -34.71 5.03
N PHE A 35 10.17 -34.41 4.56
CA PHE A 35 10.51 -34.45 3.12
C PHE A 35 10.56 -35.92 2.64
N ARG A 36 11.10 -36.82 3.47
CA ARG A 36 11.13 -38.28 3.24
C ARG A 36 9.75 -38.90 2.97
N GLN A 37 8.70 -38.44 3.67
CA GLN A 37 7.33 -38.99 3.51
C GLN A 37 6.65 -38.55 2.20
N LYS A 38 6.91 -37.34 1.70
CA LYS A 38 6.31 -36.84 0.44
C LYS A 38 7.07 -37.30 -0.81
N VAL A 39 8.32 -37.72 -0.66
CA VAL A 39 9.26 -38.00 -1.77
C VAL A 39 9.50 -39.51 -1.98
N SER A 40 8.55 -40.37 -1.58
CA SER A 40 8.63 -41.83 -1.85
C SER A 40 8.77 -42.15 -3.35
N VAL A 41 8.26 -41.24 -4.19
CA VAL A 41 8.32 -41.22 -5.65
C VAL A 41 9.76 -41.13 -6.19
N PHE A 42 10.66 -40.39 -5.53
CA PHE A 42 12.05 -40.21 -5.96
C PHE A 42 12.90 -41.45 -5.63
N SER A 43 12.62 -42.12 -4.51
CA SER A 43 13.28 -43.39 -4.15
C SER A 43 12.99 -44.53 -5.15
N LYS A 44 11.84 -44.47 -5.83
CA LYS A 44 11.47 -45.39 -6.92
C LYS A 44 12.11 -44.98 -8.25
N TRP A 45 12.19 -43.68 -8.54
CA TRP A 45 12.84 -43.16 -9.75
C TRP A 45 14.37 -43.37 -9.74
N ALA A 46 15.04 -43.09 -8.63
CA ALA A 46 16.49 -43.26 -8.48
C ALA A 46 16.93 -44.74 -8.60
N ARG A 47 16.07 -45.69 -8.17
CA ARG A 47 16.29 -47.14 -8.32
C ARG A 47 16.14 -47.65 -9.75
N HIS A 48 15.65 -46.86 -10.70
CA HIS A 48 15.36 -47.28 -12.07
C HIS A 48 16.14 -46.48 -13.13
N ARG A 49 17.29 -45.88 -12.77
CA ARG A 49 18.18 -45.17 -13.72
C ARG A 49 18.60 -45.98 -14.97
N GLY A 50 18.32 -47.28 -15.01
CA GLY A 50 18.64 -48.17 -16.13
C GLY A 50 17.52 -48.52 -17.11
N ASP A 51 16.24 -48.21 -16.88
CA ASP A 51 15.17 -48.65 -17.81
C ASP A 51 14.12 -47.56 -18.11
N VAL A 52 14.32 -46.91 -19.25
CA VAL A 52 13.55 -45.74 -19.73
C VAL A 52 12.24 -46.17 -20.42
N ARG A 53 11.87 -47.45 -20.38
CA ARG A 53 10.71 -47.98 -21.14
C ARG A 53 9.35 -47.85 -20.47
N ASN A 54 9.26 -47.37 -19.22
CA ASN A 54 8.00 -47.37 -18.46
C ASN A 54 7.59 -46.02 -17.86
N SER A 55 7.90 -44.91 -18.54
CA SER A 55 7.46 -43.56 -18.12
C SER A 55 5.93 -43.37 -18.20
N LYS A 56 5.20 -44.22 -18.94
CA LYS A 56 3.73 -44.15 -19.05
C LYS A 56 2.99 -44.41 -17.72
N GLY A 57 3.56 -45.23 -16.83
CA GLY A 57 2.98 -45.53 -15.52
C GLY A 57 3.30 -44.52 -14.41
N PHE A 58 4.23 -43.59 -14.65
CA PHE A 58 4.60 -42.56 -13.67
C PHE A 58 3.61 -41.38 -13.70
N VAL A 59 3.02 -41.11 -14.86
CA VAL A 59 2.07 -40.01 -15.11
C VAL A 59 0.74 -40.21 -14.36
N SER A 60 0.34 -41.44 -14.05
CA SER A 60 -0.95 -41.74 -13.40
C SER A 60 -1.01 -41.42 -11.91
N ASN A 61 0.13 -41.32 -11.22
CA ASN A 61 0.18 -40.90 -9.81
C ASN A 61 0.35 -39.38 -9.62
N PHE A 62 0.42 -38.60 -10.70
CA PHE A 62 0.29 -37.13 -10.66
C PHE A 62 -1.17 -36.70 -10.49
N GLY A 63 -1.88 -37.34 -9.56
CA GLY A 63 -3.23 -36.99 -9.19
C GLY A 63 -3.27 -35.54 -8.70
N LYS A 64 -3.62 -34.63 -9.62
CA LYS A 64 -3.87 -33.19 -9.44
C LYS A 64 -2.64 -32.27 -9.35
N ILE A 65 -1.76 -32.29 -10.36
CA ILE A 65 -1.12 -31.02 -10.76
C ILE A 65 -2.23 -30.11 -11.32
N ARG A 66 -2.50 -28.95 -10.70
CA ARG A 66 -3.45 -27.96 -11.24
C ARG A 66 -3.06 -27.64 -12.69
N GLY A 67 -4.04 -27.60 -13.61
CA GLY A 67 -3.78 -27.43 -15.05
C GLY A 67 -2.88 -26.23 -15.39
N GLY A 68 -2.96 -25.15 -14.62
CA GLY A 68 -2.06 -23.99 -14.73
C GLY A 68 -0.59 -24.30 -14.45
N LEU A 69 -0.29 -25.05 -13.38
CA LEU A 69 1.08 -25.41 -13.00
C LEU A 69 1.73 -26.34 -14.02
N LEU A 70 0.97 -27.28 -14.59
CA LEU A 70 1.48 -28.14 -15.67
C LEU A 70 1.86 -27.33 -16.92
N GLY A 71 1.10 -26.27 -17.21
CA GLY A 71 1.40 -25.34 -18.30
C GLY A 71 2.74 -24.61 -18.10
N GLU A 72 3.06 -24.21 -16.88
CA GLU A 72 4.35 -23.57 -16.56
C GLU A 72 5.53 -24.56 -16.61
N LEU A 73 5.35 -25.77 -16.07
CA LEU A 73 6.37 -26.82 -16.10
C LEU A 73 6.69 -27.31 -17.52
N LYS A 74 5.75 -27.19 -18.46
CA LYS A 74 6.02 -27.44 -19.88
C LYS A 74 6.94 -26.39 -20.50
N LYS A 75 6.93 -25.14 -20.01
CA LYS A 75 7.81 -24.06 -20.49
C LYS A 75 9.26 -24.25 -20.02
N SER A 76 9.49 -25.02 -18.97
CA SER A 76 10.83 -25.32 -18.44
C SER A 76 11.49 -26.55 -19.07
N VAL A 77 10.89 -27.15 -20.12
CA VAL A 77 11.49 -28.28 -20.86
C VAL A 77 12.77 -27.83 -21.58
N ARG A 78 13.92 -28.18 -21.00
CA ARG A 78 15.24 -27.90 -21.59
C ARG A 78 15.73 -29.02 -22.50
N ASN A 79 15.30 -30.27 -22.26
CA ASN A 79 15.62 -31.41 -23.13
C ASN A 79 14.36 -31.92 -23.85
N ARG A 80 14.21 -31.52 -25.12
CA ARG A 80 13.08 -31.92 -25.97
C ARG A 80 13.10 -33.39 -26.40
N ALA A 81 14.24 -34.07 -26.30
CA ALA A 81 14.33 -35.50 -26.57
C ALA A 81 13.76 -36.36 -25.42
N LYS A 82 13.61 -35.77 -24.22
CA LYS A 82 13.00 -36.41 -23.04
C LYS A 82 12.16 -35.39 -22.27
N PRO A 83 11.02 -34.95 -22.84
CA PRO A 83 10.22 -33.87 -22.29
C PRO A 83 9.60 -34.22 -20.93
N GLU A 84 9.18 -35.46 -20.72
CA GLU A 84 8.59 -35.91 -19.45
C GLU A 84 9.62 -35.86 -18.32
N GLY A 85 10.87 -36.28 -18.60
CA GLY A 85 11.97 -36.20 -17.62
C GLY A 85 12.31 -34.77 -17.24
N SER A 86 12.29 -33.84 -18.20
CA SER A 86 12.52 -32.42 -17.95
C SER A 86 11.41 -31.78 -17.11
N ILE A 87 10.15 -32.19 -17.34
CA ILE A 87 8.99 -31.71 -16.56
C ILE A 87 9.09 -32.21 -15.11
N VAL A 88 9.47 -33.47 -14.90
CA VAL A 88 9.66 -34.04 -13.56
C VAL A 88 10.78 -33.32 -12.81
N GLU A 89 11.91 -33.04 -13.47
CA GLU A 89 13.02 -32.28 -12.87
C GLU A 89 12.58 -30.88 -12.44
N ALA A 90 11.86 -30.16 -13.30
CA ALA A 90 11.33 -28.83 -12.98
C ALA A 90 10.32 -28.87 -11.82
N TRP A 91 9.49 -29.91 -11.74
CA TRP A 91 8.54 -30.07 -10.65
C TRP A 91 9.25 -30.32 -9.31
N VAL A 92 10.29 -31.15 -9.29
CA VAL A 92 11.09 -31.40 -8.09
C VAL A 92 11.79 -30.13 -7.61
N GLN A 93 12.33 -29.32 -8.53
CA GLN A 93 12.89 -28.01 -8.21
C GLN A 93 11.84 -27.08 -7.62
N TYR A 94 10.65 -27.00 -8.24
CA TYR A 94 9.53 -26.19 -7.77
C TYR A 94 9.09 -26.57 -6.34
N GLU A 95 8.87 -27.86 -6.06
CA GLU A 95 8.47 -28.33 -4.73
C GLU A 95 9.56 -28.11 -3.68
N SER A 96 10.83 -28.31 -4.04
CA SER A 96 11.96 -28.09 -3.13
C SER A 96 12.07 -26.60 -2.75
N LEU A 97 12.01 -25.70 -3.73
CA LEU A 97 12.04 -24.25 -3.49
C LEU A 97 10.79 -23.77 -2.75
N THR A 98 9.64 -24.34 -3.06
CA THR A 98 8.38 -24.07 -2.35
C THR A 98 8.51 -24.44 -0.88
N PHE A 99 8.99 -25.66 -0.61
CA PHE A 99 9.19 -26.15 0.74
C PHE A 99 10.22 -25.31 1.50
N CYS A 100 11.40 -25.04 0.93
CA CYS A 100 12.40 -24.15 1.53
C CYS A 100 11.82 -22.76 1.81
N GLY A 101 11.05 -22.21 0.87
CA GLY A 101 10.44 -20.89 1.00
C GLY A 101 9.44 -20.76 2.16
N MET A 102 8.84 -21.87 2.62
CA MET A 102 7.96 -21.88 3.80
C MET A 102 8.72 -21.69 5.13
N TYR A 103 10.02 -21.98 5.16
CA TYR A 103 10.85 -21.91 6.38
C TYR A 103 11.84 -20.74 6.39
N LEU A 104 12.11 -20.12 5.24
CA LEU A 104 12.93 -18.92 5.13
C LEU A 104 12.10 -17.67 5.44
N LYS A 105 12.15 -17.21 6.71
CA LYS A 105 11.40 -16.01 7.15
C LYS A 105 12.10 -14.70 6.80
N ASP A 106 13.43 -14.70 6.69
CA ASP A 106 14.25 -13.50 6.52
C ASP A 106 14.59 -13.18 5.05
N VAL A 107 14.06 -13.97 4.11
CA VAL A 107 14.25 -13.80 2.66
C VAL A 107 12.89 -13.67 2.00
N GLU A 108 12.71 -12.74 1.07
CA GLU A 108 11.46 -12.62 0.31
C GLU A 108 11.22 -13.88 -0.55
N THR A 109 10.08 -14.53 -0.34
CA THR A 109 9.61 -15.73 -1.05
C THR A 109 8.18 -15.50 -1.54
N ALA A 110 7.68 -16.35 -2.43
CA ALA A 110 6.29 -16.28 -2.87
C ALA A 110 5.26 -16.35 -1.71
N PHE A 111 5.64 -16.88 -0.55
CA PHE A 111 4.74 -17.07 0.61
C PHE A 111 4.77 -15.93 1.62
N ASN A 112 5.89 -15.21 1.72
CA ASN A 112 6.05 -14.12 2.68
C ASN A 112 6.16 -12.73 2.00
N ARG A 113 6.20 -12.70 0.67
CA ARG A 113 6.20 -11.48 -0.12
C ARG A 113 4.99 -10.63 0.27
N PRO A 114 5.19 -9.39 0.73
CA PRO A 114 4.09 -8.50 1.06
C PRO A 114 3.19 -8.29 -0.15
N GLN A 115 1.90 -8.04 0.09
CA GLN A 115 0.99 -7.67 -0.98
C GLN A 115 1.55 -6.49 -1.77
N ARG A 116 1.23 -6.42 -3.08
CA ARG A 116 1.74 -5.40 -4.00
C ARG A 116 1.57 -3.96 -3.47
N ASN A 117 0.49 -3.74 -2.72
CA ASN A 117 0.15 -2.46 -2.10
C ASN A 117 0.28 -2.53 -0.57
N ASN A 118 1.37 -3.10 -0.04
CA ASN A 118 1.63 -3.12 1.40
C ASN A 118 1.76 -1.69 1.95
N ASP A 119 1.02 -1.40 3.02
CA ASP A 119 0.92 -0.11 3.71
C ASP A 119 1.86 0.00 4.92
N GLY A 120 2.72 -1.00 5.15
CA GLY A 120 3.74 -0.99 6.20
C GLY A 120 3.30 -1.66 7.51
N GLY A 121 2.03 -2.07 7.61
CA GLY A 121 1.48 -2.77 8.75
C GLY A 121 1.04 -1.86 9.90
N MET A 122 0.31 -2.46 10.83
CA MET A 122 -0.28 -1.75 11.97
C MET A 122 0.79 -1.29 12.94
N ARG A 123 0.75 0.00 13.29
CA ARG A 123 1.60 0.54 14.33
C ARG A 123 0.94 0.39 15.71
N LYS A 124 1.73 0.47 16.79
CA LYS A 124 1.32 0.08 18.16
C LYS A 124 1.21 1.26 19.13
N GLU A 125 1.14 2.47 18.59
CA GLU A 125 0.93 3.73 19.28
C GLU A 125 -0.46 3.76 19.94
N LYS A 126 -0.59 4.49 21.05
CA LYS A 126 -1.82 4.51 21.85
C LYS A 126 -2.84 5.49 21.29
N LEU A 127 -2.38 6.61 20.72
CA LEU A 127 -3.20 7.59 20.03
C LEU A 127 -3.43 7.10 18.61
N SER A 128 -4.70 7.01 18.24
CA SER A 128 -5.20 6.59 16.93
C SER A 128 -4.52 7.33 15.77
N ILE A 129 -4.24 8.62 15.97
CA ILE A 129 -3.60 9.48 14.98
C ILE A 129 -2.20 9.03 14.58
N PHE A 130 -1.43 8.47 15.52
CA PHE A 130 -0.07 7.96 15.26
C PHE A 130 -0.05 6.48 14.88
N ALA A 131 -1.16 5.76 15.11
CA ALA A 131 -1.30 4.35 14.79
C ALA A 131 -1.65 4.05 13.32
N GLN A 132 -1.63 5.07 12.44
CA GLN A 132 -2.00 4.94 11.03
C GLN A 132 -1.16 3.89 10.28
N SER A 133 -1.85 2.99 9.56
CA SER A 133 -1.27 2.05 8.60
C SER A 133 -1.21 2.70 7.22
N ALA A 134 -0.17 3.51 7.00
CA ALA A 134 0.03 4.24 5.75
C ALA A 134 1.52 4.29 5.40
N ARG A 135 1.85 4.00 4.14
CA ARG A 135 3.22 4.03 3.62
C ARG A 135 3.35 4.98 2.42
N PRO A 136 3.84 6.21 2.64
CA PRO A 136 4.23 7.10 1.56
C PRO A 136 5.32 6.49 0.67
N PHE A 137 5.35 6.87 -0.61
CA PHE A 137 6.38 6.42 -1.56
C PHE A 137 6.68 7.45 -2.66
N GLY A 138 7.80 7.21 -3.34
CA GLY A 138 8.41 8.16 -4.26
C GLY A 138 9.42 9.05 -3.54
N ASP A 139 10.25 9.74 -4.32
CA ASP A 139 11.23 10.64 -3.74
C ASP A 139 10.52 11.83 -3.08
N PRO A 140 10.88 12.17 -1.82
CA PRO A 140 10.42 13.41 -1.20
C PRO A 140 10.76 14.57 -2.12
N GLY A 141 9.76 15.38 -2.49
CA GLY A 141 9.94 16.47 -3.45
C GLY A 141 11.01 17.45 -2.96
N ARG A 142 12.19 17.45 -3.58
CA ARG A 142 13.35 18.30 -3.17
C ARG A 142 13.16 19.81 -3.44
N GLY A 143 11.95 20.29 -3.72
CA GLY A 143 11.71 21.68 -4.13
C GLY A 143 10.33 22.26 -3.80
N GLU A 144 9.37 21.46 -3.33
CA GLU A 144 8.13 22.01 -2.77
C GLU A 144 8.35 22.24 -1.27
N SER A 145 8.48 23.50 -0.86
CA SER A 145 8.54 23.85 0.54
C SER A 145 7.14 23.74 1.16
N PHE A 146 6.97 22.85 2.14
CA PHE A 146 5.80 22.89 3.01
C PHE A 146 5.99 24.03 4.00
N SER A 147 5.20 25.10 3.87
CA SER A 147 5.42 26.32 4.64
C SER A 147 5.10 26.10 6.12
N ARG A 148 5.60 27.00 6.98
CA ARG A 148 5.22 26.99 8.41
C ARG A 148 3.71 27.13 8.60
N ASN A 149 3.08 27.99 7.81
CA ASN A 149 1.62 28.16 7.84
C ASN A 149 0.88 26.89 7.42
N ASP A 150 1.34 26.20 6.36
CA ASP A 150 0.76 24.89 5.97
C ASP A 150 0.87 23.87 7.11
N MET A 151 1.98 23.88 7.83
CA MET A 151 2.22 23.00 8.97
C MET A 151 1.32 23.32 10.16
N GLU A 152 1.07 24.60 10.45
CA GLU A 152 0.14 25.04 11.49
C GLU A 152 -1.31 24.64 11.13
N VAL A 153 -1.72 24.83 9.86
CA VAL A 153 -3.03 24.40 9.37
C VAL A 153 -3.19 22.88 9.45
N ALA A 154 -2.20 22.12 8.97
CA ALA A 154 -2.25 20.65 9.01
C ALA A 154 -2.20 20.12 10.44
N HIS A 155 -1.42 20.73 11.32
CA HIS A 155 -1.36 20.34 12.72
C HIS A 155 -2.68 20.62 13.45
N TRP A 156 -3.31 21.77 13.20
CA TRP A 156 -4.65 22.04 13.71
C TRP A 156 -5.65 20.98 13.26
N PHE A 157 -5.64 20.61 11.98
CA PHE A 157 -6.51 19.54 11.48
C PHE A 157 -6.28 18.23 12.24
N VAL A 158 -5.02 17.87 12.49
CA VAL A 158 -4.66 16.69 13.29
C VAL A 158 -5.26 16.75 14.69
N LEU A 159 -5.13 17.89 15.39
CA LEU A 159 -5.69 18.07 16.73
C LEU A 159 -7.22 17.96 16.69
N ASN A 160 -7.87 18.66 15.76
CA ASN A 160 -9.32 18.70 15.64
C ASN A 160 -9.96 17.38 15.19
N ASN A 161 -9.18 16.41 14.72
CA ASN A 161 -9.64 15.09 14.28
C ASN A 161 -9.04 13.95 15.11
N CYS A 162 -8.63 14.22 16.35
CA CYS A 162 -8.11 13.21 17.28
C CYS A 162 -9.11 12.99 18.41
N ASP A 163 -9.76 11.83 18.41
CA ASP A 163 -10.81 11.46 19.37
C ASP A 163 -10.30 11.54 20.82
N GLU A 164 -9.04 11.14 21.04
CA GLU A 164 -8.42 11.10 22.36
C GLU A 164 -8.21 12.48 22.99
N ILE A 165 -8.26 13.56 22.20
CA ILE A 165 -8.11 14.93 22.71
C ILE A 165 -9.41 15.74 22.70
N MET A 166 -10.55 15.14 22.34
CA MET A 166 -11.85 15.82 22.31
C MET A 166 -12.17 16.54 23.62
N ALA A 167 -11.89 15.90 24.77
CA ALA A 167 -12.13 16.51 26.08
C ALA A 167 -11.36 17.83 26.27
N TYR A 168 -10.15 17.95 25.72
CA TYR A 168 -9.37 19.19 25.75
C TYR A 168 -9.99 20.25 24.83
N LEU A 169 -10.43 19.84 23.64
CA LEU A 169 -11.10 20.73 22.69
C LEU A 169 -12.36 21.33 23.31
N ASP A 170 -13.20 20.50 23.92
CA ASP A 170 -14.43 20.93 24.59
C ASP A 170 -14.14 21.88 25.76
N GLU A 171 -13.16 21.54 26.60
CA GLU A 171 -12.76 22.39 27.74
C GLU A 171 -12.32 23.79 27.27
N HIS A 172 -11.45 23.83 26.25
CA HIS A 172 -10.96 25.09 25.72
C HIS A 172 -12.06 25.87 24.97
N GLU A 173 -12.98 25.19 24.27
CA GLU A 173 -14.10 25.85 23.60
C GLU A 173 -15.02 26.55 24.63
N GLU A 174 -15.28 25.92 25.77
CA GLU A 174 -16.03 26.53 26.86
C GLU A 174 -15.30 27.74 27.48
N MET A 175 -13.97 27.72 27.52
CA MET A 175 -13.18 28.91 27.88
C MET A 175 -13.36 30.02 26.84
N MET A 176 -13.26 29.70 25.55
CA MET A 176 -13.43 30.66 24.45
C MET A 176 -14.83 31.29 24.45
N LYS A 177 -15.88 30.53 24.74
CA LYS A 177 -17.27 31.02 24.87
C LYS A 177 -17.45 32.02 26.01
N ARG A 178 -16.67 31.93 27.09
CA ARG A 178 -16.72 32.84 28.25
C ARG A 178 -15.95 34.13 28.00
N GLU A 179 -14.84 34.05 27.28
CA GLU A 179 -13.91 35.17 27.10
C GLU A 179 -14.14 35.97 25.82
N HIS A 180 -14.84 35.40 24.83
CA HIS A 180 -15.00 36.00 23.52
C HIS A 180 -16.45 35.97 23.00
N PRO A 181 -16.85 36.94 22.15
CA PRO A 181 -18.12 36.90 21.43
C PRO A 181 -18.29 35.64 20.59
N SER A 182 -19.52 35.15 20.48
CA SER A 182 -19.86 33.88 19.80
C SER A 182 -19.28 33.72 18.39
N HIS A 183 -19.28 34.79 17.58
CA HIS A 183 -18.76 34.76 16.21
C HIS A 183 -17.22 34.61 16.11
N LEU A 184 -16.49 34.83 17.21
CA LEU A 184 -15.03 34.67 17.26
C LEU A 184 -14.60 33.36 17.90
N VAL A 185 -15.50 32.62 18.55
CA VAL A 185 -15.17 31.41 19.32
C VAL A 185 -14.42 30.39 18.46
N ALA A 186 -14.92 30.05 17.27
CA ALA A 186 -14.27 29.07 16.39
C ALA A 186 -12.88 29.53 15.91
N GLN A 187 -12.74 30.83 15.61
CA GLN A 187 -11.45 31.41 15.21
C GLN A 187 -10.45 31.35 16.36
N LYS A 188 -10.87 31.76 17.57
CA LYS A 188 -10.03 31.79 18.76
C LYS A 188 -9.68 30.40 19.26
N GLN A 189 -10.60 29.44 19.13
CA GLN A 189 -10.32 28.03 19.35
C GLN A 189 -9.15 27.58 18.49
N ARG A 190 -9.23 27.77 17.16
CA ARG A 190 -8.16 27.37 16.24
C ARG A 190 -6.84 28.08 16.51
N GLU A 191 -6.87 29.37 16.85
CA GLU A 191 -5.68 30.20 17.06
C GLU A 191 -4.96 29.87 18.38
N LEU A 192 -5.70 29.69 19.47
CA LEU A 192 -5.14 29.63 20.83
C LEU A 192 -5.00 28.20 21.37
N PHE A 193 -5.81 27.26 20.85
CA PHE A 193 -5.83 25.88 21.36
C PHE A 193 -4.46 25.19 21.33
N PRO A 194 -3.64 25.25 20.25
CA PRO A 194 -2.38 24.50 20.21
C PRO A 194 -1.43 24.89 21.36
N GLN A 195 -1.30 26.18 21.64
CA GLN A 195 -0.46 26.68 22.72
C GLN A 195 -1.04 26.32 24.09
N TRP A 196 -2.35 26.53 24.29
CA TRP A 196 -3.03 26.16 25.53
C TRP A 196 -2.91 24.65 25.81
N PHE A 197 -3.06 23.81 24.79
CA PHE A 197 -2.99 22.35 24.89
C PHE A 197 -1.59 21.91 25.31
N LEU A 198 -0.54 22.49 24.72
CA LEU A 198 0.85 22.25 25.15
C LEU A 198 1.07 22.62 26.61
N GLU A 199 0.55 23.76 27.06
CA GLU A 199 0.63 24.18 28.47
C GLU A 199 -0.11 23.23 29.41
N SER A 200 -1.31 22.80 29.02
CA SER A 200 -2.12 21.82 29.76
C SER A 200 -1.37 20.48 29.92
N VAL A 201 -0.76 19.96 28.84
CA VAL A 201 0.02 18.72 28.92
C VAL A 201 1.31 18.90 29.74
N ASN A 202 1.96 20.06 29.69
CA ASN A 202 3.12 20.36 30.54
C ASN A 202 2.77 20.43 32.05
N LYS A 203 1.56 20.91 32.40
CA LYS A 203 1.06 20.85 33.78
C LYS A 203 0.91 19.41 34.25
N LEU A 204 0.35 18.52 33.41
CA LEU A 204 0.24 17.09 33.72
C LEU A 204 1.60 16.42 33.93
N LYS A 205 2.60 16.80 33.11
CA LYS A 205 3.97 16.32 33.26
C LYS A 205 4.56 16.74 34.61
N SER A 206 4.38 18.01 34.97
CA SER A 206 4.96 18.58 36.19
C SER A 206 4.29 18.02 37.46
N SER A 207 3.02 17.62 37.39
CA SER A 207 2.28 17.01 38.50
C SER A 207 2.43 15.48 38.57
N ASN A 208 3.21 14.87 37.69
CA ASN A 208 3.31 13.40 37.54
C ASN A 208 1.94 12.72 37.38
N SER A 209 1.04 13.35 36.61
CA SER A 209 -0.31 12.81 36.38
C SER A 209 -0.24 11.43 35.69
N PRO A 210 -1.06 10.44 36.10
CA PRO A 210 -1.13 9.15 35.40
C PRO A 210 -1.70 9.25 33.98
N THR A 211 -2.38 10.36 33.65
CA THR A 211 -2.90 10.63 32.31
C THR A 211 -1.84 11.20 31.35
N TYR A 212 -0.67 11.60 31.86
CA TYR A 212 0.44 12.04 31.03
C TYR A 212 1.01 10.87 30.22
N SER A 213 1.37 11.13 28.97
CA SER A 213 2.21 10.24 28.17
C SER A 213 3.11 11.05 27.25
N ASP A 214 4.26 10.48 26.88
CA ASP A 214 5.17 11.12 25.91
C ASP A 214 4.50 11.27 24.53
N GLU A 215 3.58 10.37 24.20
CA GLU A 215 2.78 10.43 22.98
C GLU A 215 1.86 11.65 22.95
N LEU A 216 1.13 11.90 24.05
CA LEU A 216 0.30 13.09 24.24
C LEU A 216 1.14 14.37 24.20
N TYR A 217 2.31 14.36 24.85
CA TYR A 217 3.24 15.48 24.81
C TYR A 217 3.73 15.78 23.40
N ASN A 218 4.12 14.76 22.63
CA ASN A 218 4.58 14.94 21.27
C ASN A 218 3.47 15.47 20.35
N LEU A 219 2.23 14.99 20.52
CA LEU A 219 1.08 15.55 19.83
C LEU A 219 0.88 17.03 20.17
N ALA A 220 0.94 17.40 21.45
CA ALA A 220 0.76 18.78 21.90
C ALA A 220 1.91 19.72 21.49
N PHE A 221 3.13 19.21 21.41
CA PHE A 221 4.31 19.96 20.98
C PHE A 221 4.24 20.32 19.48
N GLY A 222 3.62 19.45 18.68
CA GLY A 222 3.46 19.65 17.25
C GLY A 222 4.58 19.04 16.40
N PRO A 223 4.40 19.06 15.06
CA PRO A 223 5.36 18.50 14.12
C PRO A 223 6.64 19.35 14.04
N ILE A 224 7.78 18.68 13.88
CA ILE A 224 9.11 19.31 13.74
C ILE A 224 9.38 19.66 12.27
N ARG A 225 8.89 18.82 11.36
CA ARG A 225 9.02 19.03 9.91
C ARG A 225 7.94 18.25 9.15
N ALA A 226 7.83 18.53 7.85
CA ALA A 226 6.99 17.78 6.94
C ALA A 226 7.79 17.29 5.73
N GLU A 227 7.41 16.12 5.21
CA GLU A 227 7.94 15.57 3.95
C GLU A 227 6.78 15.34 2.97
N LEU A 228 7.00 15.65 1.69
CA LEU A 228 5.98 15.56 0.64
C LEU A 228 6.28 14.42 -0.32
N PHE A 229 5.31 13.52 -0.52
CA PHE A 229 5.43 12.34 -1.36
C PHE A 229 4.44 12.36 -2.52
N SER A 230 4.80 11.64 -3.59
CA SER A 230 4.00 11.51 -4.82
C SER A 230 2.87 10.48 -4.73
N GLY A 231 2.81 9.70 -3.66
CA GLY A 231 1.82 8.64 -3.50
C GLY A 231 1.93 7.94 -2.15
N CYS A 232 0.90 7.15 -1.82
CA CYS A 232 0.80 6.43 -0.56
C CYS A 232 0.08 5.10 -0.75
N TYR A 233 0.48 4.09 0.01
CA TYR A 233 -0.27 2.87 0.20
C TYR A 233 -1.03 2.93 1.52
N ILE A 234 -2.34 2.76 1.47
CA ILE A 234 -3.22 2.79 2.66
C ILE A 234 -4.23 1.66 2.50
N ASN A 235 -4.34 0.78 3.50
CA ASN A 235 -5.31 -0.32 3.51
C ASN A 235 -5.29 -1.18 2.22
N GLY A 236 -4.11 -1.40 1.63
CA GLY A 236 -3.97 -2.15 0.38
C GLY A 236 -4.32 -1.38 -0.90
N VAL A 237 -4.69 -0.10 -0.80
CA VAL A 237 -5.01 0.76 -1.94
C VAL A 237 -3.83 1.68 -2.23
N LYS A 238 -3.54 1.86 -3.53
CA LYS A 238 -2.48 2.76 -3.99
C LYS A 238 -3.08 4.09 -4.41
N PHE A 239 -2.71 5.16 -3.72
CA PHE A 239 -3.05 6.53 -4.10
C PHE A 239 -1.86 7.21 -4.77
N LEU A 240 -2.13 8.08 -5.75
CA LEU A 240 -1.12 8.86 -6.46
C LEU A 240 -1.52 10.33 -6.51
N GLY A 241 -0.54 11.23 -6.32
CA GLY A 241 -0.74 12.65 -6.57
C GLY A 241 -1.05 12.91 -8.05
N ALA A 242 -1.97 13.83 -8.32
CA ALA A 242 -2.53 14.10 -9.64
C ALA A 242 -1.45 14.36 -10.70
N ALA A 243 -0.40 15.14 -10.37
CA ALA A 243 0.70 15.44 -11.28
C ALA A 243 1.46 14.20 -11.79
N ARG A 244 1.47 13.12 -11.00
CA ARG A 244 2.04 11.82 -11.38
C ARG A 244 0.99 10.93 -12.06
N ASP A 245 -0.23 10.94 -11.57
CA ASP A 245 -1.35 10.13 -12.05
C ASP A 245 -1.75 10.50 -13.49
N ASP A 246 -1.77 11.80 -13.83
CA ASP A 246 -2.13 12.30 -15.17
C ASP A 246 -1.17 11.83 -16.29
N LYS A 247 -0.01 11.25 -15.92
CA LYS A 247 0.97 10.67 -16.85
C LYS A 247 0.79 9.17 -17.06
N LEU A 248 -0.22 8.56 -16.43
CA LEU A 248 -0.48 7.12 -16.44
C LEU A 248 -1.80 6.80 -17.12
N CYS A 249 -1.94 5.55 -17.56
CA CYS A 249 -3.19 5.06 -18.16
C CYS A 249 -4.28 4.75 -17.12
N THR A 250 -3.92 4.69 -15.84
CA THR A 250 -4.81 4.34 -14.71
C THR A 250 -4.99 5.55 -13.80
N GLN A 251 -6.20 5.80 -13.30
CA GLN A 251 -6.47 6.86 -12.32
C GLN A 251 -6.42 6.33 -10.88
N ASN A 252 -5.58 6.93 -10.05
CA ASN A 252 -5.42 6.63 -8.63
C ASN A 252 -5.36 7.89 -7.75
N SER A 253 -5.66 9.06 -8.32
CA SER A 253 -5.66 10.35 -7.64
C SER A 253 -7.03 10.79 -7.11
N GLY A 254 -8.13 10.14 -7.52
CA GLY A 254 -9.46 10.49 -7.05
C GLY A 254 -9.67 10.12 -5.58
N VAL A 255 -10.16 11.08 -4.80
CA VAL A 255 -10.40 10.95 -3.36
C VAL A 255 -11.86 11.27 -3.05
N HIS A 256 -12.48 10.42 -2.26
CA HIS A 256 -13.78 10.62 -1.67
C HIS A 256 -13.71 10.46 -0.16
N VAL A 257 -14.36 11.38 0.56
CA VAL A 257 -14.60 11.28 2.00
C VAL A 257 -16.11 11.40 2.21
N PRO A 258 -16.76 10.44 2.89
CA PRO A 258 -18.18 10.52 3.16
C PRO A 258 -18.49 11.72 4.06
N GLY A 259 -19.61 12.40 3.80
CA GLY A 259 -20.12 13.43 4.70
C GLY A 259 -20.51 12.85 6.06
N GLY A 260 -20.29 13.61 7.14
CA GLY A 260 -20.65 13.19 8.50
C GLY A 260 -22.09 13.57 8.87
N GLY A 261 -22.92 12.55 9.21
CA GLY A 261 -24.11 12.65 10.08
C GLY A 261 -25.20 13.69 9.76
N GLU A 262 -26.22 13.75 10.63
CA GLU A 262 -27.54 14.40 10.43
C GLU A 262 -27.54 15.89 10.01
N SER A 263 -26.41 16.62 10.06
CA SER A 263 -26.34 18.06 9.75
C SER A 263 -25.70 18.40 8.40
N THR A 264 -24.85 17.54 7.83
CA THR A 264 -24.19 17.78 6.53
C THR A 264 -24.12 16.51 5.70
N ASN A 265 -25.14 16.30 4.87
CA ASN A 265 -25.29 15.14 4.00
C ASN A 265 -24.47 15.24 2.69
N ILE A 266 -23.37 16.00 2.71
CA ILE A 266 -22.58 16.32 1.52
C ILE A 266 -21.27 15.53 1.57
N ASP A 267 -21.12 14.57 0.67
CA ASP A 267 -19.86 13.87 0.44
C ASP A 267 -18.83 14.82 -0.18
N PHE A 268 -17.56 14.64 0.18
CA PHE A 268 -16.44 15.41 -0.34
C PHE A 268 -15.76 14.64 -1.47
N TYR A 269 -15.51 15.32 -2.58
CA TYR A 269 -14.91 14.76 -3.79
C TYR A 269 -13.74 15.64 -4.22
N GLY A 270 -12.58 15.04 -4.46
CA GLY A 270 -11.40 15.78 -4.88
C GLY A 270 -10.34 14.93 -5.56
N LYS A 271 -9.22 15.58 -5.88
CA LYS A 271 -8.00 14.91 -6.34
C LYS A 271 -6.88 15.09 -5.33
N LEU A 272 -6.20 14.00 -4.98
CA LEU A 272 -4.95 14.01 -4.23
C LEU A 272 -3.91 14.82 -5.01
N THR A 273 -3.34 15.85 -4.39
CA THR A 273 -2.22 16.62 -4.97
C THR A 273 -0.91 16.10 -4.43
N ASN A 274 -0.78 16.03 -3.10
CA ASN A 274 0.43 15.60 -2.41
C ASN A 274 0.08 14.76 -1.18
N VAL A 275 0.95 13.79 -0.87
CA VAL A 275 0.93 13.08 0.41
C VAL A 275 1.85 13.81 1.37
N VAL A 276 1.34 14.24 2.52
CA VAL A 276 2.07 14.98 3.53
C VAL A 276 2.38 14.03 4.70
N GLN A 277 3.65 13.86 5.01
CA GLN A 277 4.10 13.16 6.21
C GLN A 277 4.53 14.21 7.24
N LEU A 278 3.72 14.42 8.27
CA LEU A 278 4.09 15.24 9.42
C LEU A 278 4.96 14.40 10.35
N LEU A 279 6.16 14.89 10.63
CA LEU A 279 7.14 14.21 11.50
C LEU A 279 7.20 14.91 12.85
N TYR A 280 6.86 14.16 13.88
CA TYR A 280 6.93 14.58 15.27
C TYR A 280 8.22 14.03 15.89
N LYS A 281 8.49 14.41 17.14
CA LYS A 281 9.62 13.84 17.89
C LYS A 281 9.44 12.34 18.08
N ASP A 282 10.50 11.64 18.47
CA ASP A 282 10.47 10.22 18.86
C ASP A 282 9.93 9.26 17.78
N ARG A 283 10.00 9.68 16.50
CA ARG A 283 9.54 8.94 15.30
C ARG A 283 8.02 8.78 15.19
N TYR A 284 7.26 9.56 15.96
CA TYR A 284 5.84 9.74 15.72
C TYR A 284 5.62 10.45 14.38
N GLN A 285 4.57 10.06 13.66
CA GLN A 285 4.24 10.66 12.38
C GLN A 285 2.76 10.53 12.11
N VAL A 286 2.25 11.47 11.31
CA VAL A 286 0.89 11.45 10.78
C VAL A 286 0.95 11.59 9.27
N ILE A 287 0.27 10.70 8.55
CA ILE A 287 0.16 10.76 7.10
C ILE A 287 -1.17 11.42 6.73
N MET A 288 -1.07 12.49 5.96
CA MET A 288 -2.20 13.27 5.49
C MET A 288 -2.21 13.35 3.97
N PHE A 289 -3.38 13.56 3.41
CA PHE A 289 -3.56 13.87 2.00
C PHE A 289 -3.88 15.35 1.87
N LYS A 290 -3.12 16.06 1.04
CA LYS A 290 -3.51 17.36 0.51
C LYS A 290 -4.34 17.11 -0.73
N CYS A 291 -5.55 17.65 -0.76
CA CYS A 291 -6.52 17.44 -1.82
C CYS A 291 -6.92 18.77 -2.43
N ARG A 292 -7.12 18.76 -3.75
CA ARG A 292 -7.92 19.78 -4.43
C ARG A 292 -9.37 19.31 -4.40
N TRP A 293 -10.18 19.91 -3.53
CA TRP A 293 -11.58 19.58 -3.38
C TRP A 293 -12.42 20.28 -4.44
N PHE A 294 -13.38 19.55 -5.01
CA PHE A 294 -14.38 20.10 -5.91
C PHE A 294 -15.59 20.55 -5.10
N ASP A 295 -16.29 21.58 -5.59
CA ASP A 295 -17.54 22.02 -4.99
C ASP A 295 -18.62 20.95 -5.20
N SER A 296 -18.96 20.25 -4.11
CA SER A 296 -19.96 19.18 -4.11
C SER A 296 -21.33 19.61 -3.55
N ASN A 297 -21.56 20.92 -3.37
CA ASN A 297 -22.81 21.40 -2.78
C ASN A 297 -24.00 21.24 -3.75
N PRO A 298 -25.02 20.41 -3.44
CA PRO A 298 -26.18 20.23 -4.31
C PRO A 298 -27.05 21.48 -4.42
N ASN A 299 -26.99 22.38 -3.43
CA ASN A 299 -27.78 23.62 -3.42
C ASN A 299 -27.15 24.73 -4.26
N ARG A 300 -25.92 24.54 -4.75
CA ARG A 300 -25.23 25.52 -5.58
C ARG A 300 -25.29 25.11 -7.04
N THR A 301 -26.07 25.86 -7.82
CA THR A 301 -26.25 25.61 -9.26
C THR A 301 -24.91 25.52 -9.97
N GLY A 302 -24.67 24.40 -10.66
CA GLY A 302 -23.45 24.17 -11.44
C GLY A 302 -22.31 23.45 -10.70
N SER A 303 -22.52 23.03 -9.45
CA SER A 303 -21.54 22.26 -8.66
C SER A 303 -21.65 20.75 -8.90
N VAL A 304 -22.86 20.19 -8.75
CA VAL A 304 -23.14 18.76 -9.00
C VAL A 304 -24.37 18.57 -9.88
N LYS A 305 -24.45 17.41 -10.53
CA LYS A 305 -25.62 16.92 -11.27
C LYS A 305 -25.84 15.46 -10.92
N ILE A 306 -27.10 15.06 -10.81
CA ILE A 306 -27.47 13.65 -10.66
C ILE A 306 -28.37 13.28 -11.83
N ASP A 307 -27.91 12.36 -12.67
CA ASP A 307 -28.67 11.83 -13.82
C ASP A 307 -28.71 10.31 -13.74
N HIS A 308 -29.91 9.72 -13.72
CA HIS A 308 -30.12 8.27 -13.57
C HIS A 308 -29.34 7.63 -12.39
N GLY A 309 -29.17 8.36 -11.28
CA GLY A 309 -28.42 7.89 -10.11
C GLY A 309 -26.89 8.01 -10.22
N LEU A 310 -26.37 8.53 -11.33
CA LEU A 310 -24.96 8.85 -11.50
C LEU A 310 -24.69 10.29 -11.06
N LEU A 311 -23.73 10.45 -10.13
CA LEU A 311 -23.26 11.75 -9.69
C LEU A 311 -22.19 12.27 -10.64
N SER A 312 -22.40 13.47 -11.19
CA SER A 312 -21.39 14.24 -11.92
C SER A 312 -20.98 15.48 -11.12
N VAL A 313 -19.67 15.71 -10.99
CA VAL A 313 -19.10 16.89 -10.34
C VAL A 313 -18.46 17.83 -11.36
N ASN A 314 -18.54 19.13 -11.11
CA ASN A 314 -17.88 20.13 -11.93
C ASN A 314 -16.45 20.41 -11.43
N ILE A 315 -15.44 19.98 -12.19
CA ILE A 315 -14.03 20.06 -11.76
C ILE A 315 -13.43 21.47 -11.85
N ASN A 316 -14.13 22.42 -12.49
CA ASN A 316 -13.71 23.81 -12.56
C ASN A 316 -14.10 24.61 -11.30
N ARG A 317 -14.92 24.03 -10.42
CA ARG A 317 -15.30 24.65 -9.15
C ARG A 317 -14.61 23.95 -8.01
N THR A 318 -13.85 24.71 -7.24
CA THR A 318 -13.17 24.22 -6.04
C THR A 318 -13.84 24.69 -4.78
N TRP A 319 -13.57 23.99 -3.69
CA TRP A 319 -13.96 24.38 -2.34
C TRP A 319 -12.83 24.02 -1.37
N TYR A 320 -12.89 24.52 -0.14
CA TYR A 320 -11.91 24.24 0.92
C TYR A 320 -10.45 24.46 0.52
N ASP A 321 -10.16 25.49 -0.28
CA ASP A 321 -8.79 25.80 -0.70
C ASP A 321 -7.88 26.16 0.51
N ASP A 322 -8.47 26.74 1.58
CA ASP A 322 -7.80 27.06 2.85
C ASP A 322 -7.76 25.90 3.86
N ASP A 323 -8.46 24.80 3.57
CA ASP A 323 -8.49 23.58 4.40
C ASP A 323 -8.42 22.30 3.54
N PRO A 324 -7.28 22.08 2.85
CA PRO A 324 -7.18 21.03 1.84
C PRO A 324 -6.82 19.66 2.41
N TYR A 325 -6.65 19.52 3.73
CA TYR A 325 -6.03 18.35 4.34
C TYR A 325 -7.07 17.36 4.89
N ILE A 326 -6.77 16.08 4.77
CA ILE A 326 -7.47 15.00 5.47
C ILE A 326 -6.45 13.99 6.00
N LEU A 327 -6.84 13.16 6.97
CA LEU A 327 -6.05 11.98 7.30
C LEU A 327 -6.09 10.98 6.15
N ALA A 328 -4.97 10.32 5.88
CA ALA A 328 -4.86 9.31 4.84
C ALA A 328 -5.93 8.21 4.95
N ASN A 329 -6.22 7.74 6.17
CA ASN A 329 -7.20 6.68 6.43
C ASN A 329 -8.67 7.10 6.23
N MET A 330 -8.98 8.39 6.13
CA MET A 330 -10.33 8.88 5.80
C MET A 330 -10.66 8.73 4.31
N ALA A 331 -9.64 8.61 3.46
CA ALA A 331 -9.80 8.59 2.02
C ALA A 331 -10.31 7.24 1.50
N THR A 332 -11.30 7.29 0.61
CA THR A 332 -11.65 6.19 -0.29
C THR A 332 -11.31 6.58 -1.73
N GLN A 333 -10.82 5.63 -2.52
CA GLN A 333 -10.43 5.90 -3.89
C GLN A 333 -11.64 5.89 -4.83
N ILE A 334 -11.66 6.85 -5.73
CA ILE A 334 -12.67 6.99 -6.77
C ILE A 334 -12.03 7.30 -8.12
N VAL A 335 -12.80 7.14 -9.18
CA VAL A 335 -12.40 7.49 -10.55
C VAL A 335 -13.34 8.56 -11.11
N TYR A 336 -12.77 9.46 -11.90
CA TYR A 336 -13.51 10.50 -12.62
C TYR A 336 -13.58 10.16 -14.11
N LEU A 337 -14.78 9.96 -14.62
CA LEU A 337 -15.04 9.68 -16.04
C LEU A 337 -15.63 10.93 -16.70
N ASP A 338 -15.32 11.18 -17.98
CA ASP A 338 -15.97 12.27 -18.71
C ASP A 338 -17.49 12.11 -18.75
N ASP A 339 -18.23 13.18 -18.46
CA ASP A 339 -19.67 13.22 -18.65
C ASP A 339 -19.97 13.65 -20.11
N PRO A 340 -20.42 12.72 -20.98
CA PRO A 340 -20.63 13.00 -22.39
C PRO A 340 -21.81 13.96 -22.64
N LYS A 341 -22.73 14.12 -21.67
CA LYS A 341 -23.89 15.01 -21.79
C LYS A 341 -23.57 16.42 -21.30
N ALA A 342 -22.75 16.55 -20.27
CA ALA A 342 -22.54 17.82 -19.58
C ALA A 342 -21.29 18.60 -20.05
N GLY A 343 -20.39 17.97 -20.82
CA GLY A 343 -19.19 18.60 -21.37
C GLY A 343 -17.94 18.35 -20.54
N SER A 344 -16.79 18.81 -21.03
CA SER A 344 -15.45 18.43 -20.53
C SER A 344 -15.14 18.83 -19.08
N SER A 345 -15.83 19.84 -18.55
CA SER A 345 -15.68 20.27 -17.14
C SER A 345 -16.46 19.40 -16.15
N TRP A 346 -17.23 18.43 -16.63
CA TRP A 346 -18.06 17.57 -15.80
C TRP A 346 -17.52 16.15 -15.80
N LYS A 347 -17.41 15.58 -14.60
CA LYS A 347 -16.92 14.22 -14.41
C LYS A 347 -17.90 13.39 -13.61
N VAL A 348 -18.31 12.25 -14.17
CA VAL A 348 -19.05 11.22 -13.45
C VAL A 348 -18.12 10.61 -12.39
N VAL A 349 -18.60 10.49 -11.16
CA VAL A 349 -17.89 9.89 -10.04
C VAL A 349 -18.21 8.41 -9.97
N GLN A 350 -17.17 7.57 -9.98
CA GLN A 350 -17.31 6.13 -9.76
C GLN A 350 -16.52 5.70 -8.53
N LYS A 351 -17.23 5.15 -7.53
CA LYS A 351 -16.62 4.54 -6.34
C LYS A 351 -15.96 3.21 -6.73
N MET A 352 -14.72 3.00 -6.32
CA MET A 352 -13.99 1.76 -6.57
C MET A 352 -14.20 0.82 -5.38
N ASP A 353 -14.77 -0.37 -5.61
CA ASP A 353 -14.79 -1.42 -4.59
C ASP A 353 -13.54 -2.29 -4.73
N HIS A 354 -12.60 -2.10 -3.80
CA HIS A 354 -11.33 -2.82 -3.80
C HIS A 354 -11.43 -4.27 -3.28
N ARG A 355 -12.62 -4.74 -2.86
CA ARG A 355 -12.81 -6.12 -2.36
C ARG A 355 -13.47 -7.08 -3.35
N THR A 356 -13.77 -6.64 -4.58
CA THR A 356 -14.47 -7.48 -5.56
C THR A 356 -13.64 -7.71 -6.84
N CYS A 357 -12.37 -8.11 -6.68
CA CYS A 357 -11.58 -8.78 -7.74
C CYS A 357 -11.25 -10.24 -7.39
N MET A 358 -12.04 -10.90 -6.53
CA MET A 358 -11.91 -12.33 -6.23
C MET A 358 -13.00 -13.23 -6.84
N LEU A 359 -13.92 -12.69 -7.64
CA LEU A 359 -14.91 -13.51 -8.34
C LEU A 359 -15.15 -12.97 -9.74
N TYR A 360 -14.19 -13.13 -10.66
CA TYR A 360 -14.41 -13.39 -12.09
C TYR A 360 -13.06 -13.78 -12.69
N GLN A 361 -12.54 -14.94 -12.29
CA GLN A 361 -11.64 -15.71 -13.14
C GLN A 361 -12.13 -17.16 -13.15
N ASN A 362 -12.83 -17.44 -14.25
CA ASN A 362 -13.33 -18.72 -14.78
C ASN A 362 -14.53 -19.35 -14.06
#